data_AF-I4N3R0-F1
#
_entry.id   AF-I4N3R0-F1
#
_cell.length_a   1.000
_cell.length_b   1.000
_cell.length_c   1.000
_cell.angle_alpha   90.00
_cell.angle_beta   90.00
_cell.angle_gamma   90.00
#
_symmetry.space_group_name_H-M   'P 1'
#
loop_
_entity.id
_entity.type
_entity.pdbx_description
1 polymer ?
#
loop_
_entity_poly.entity_id
_entity_poly.type
_entity_poly.pdbx_seq_one_letter_code
_entity_poly.pdbx_strand_id
1 'polypeptide(L)' 'MTDLRNHLFATLEALQDPDKPMDIDRAKAIAEVGKVLVDSAKVEVMFINAMDGDVKSTGFIESERDVPPARTGIQ' A
#
# COMPACT_ATOMS: atom_id res chain seq x y z
N MET A 1 12.50 -0.21 7.41
CA MET A 1 12.13 -1.09 6.29
C MET A 1 11.33 -0.22 5.34
N THR A 2 11.87 0.01 4.15
CA THR A 2 11.27 0.77 3.04
C THR A 2 10.04 0.03 2.55
N ASP A 3 8.87 0.66 2.62
CA ASP A 3 7.65 0.09 2.06
C ASP A 3 7.77 -0.19 0.54
N LEU A 4 6.79 -0.92 0.00
CA LEU A 4 6.75 -1.25 -1.43
C LEU A 4 6.90 -0.03 -2.34
N ARG A 5 6.31 1.12 -1.96
CA ARG A 5 6.35 2.34 -2.77
C ARG A 5 7.78 2.83 -2.93
N ASN A 6 8.56 2.82 -1.86
CA ASN A 6 9.97 3.19 -1.90
C ASN A 6 10.78 2.26 -2.83
N HIS A 7 10.52 0.95 -2.78
CA HIS A 7 11.20 0.00 -3.67
C HIS A 7 10.82 0.17 -5.15
N LEU A 8 9.56 0.50 -5.44
CA LEU A 8 9.12 0.80 -6.80
C LEU A 8 9.75 2.10 -7.33
N PHE A 9 9.90 3.13 -6.50
CA PHE A 9 10.60 4.36 -6.92
C PHE A 9 12.09 4.13 -7.15
N ALA A 10 12.77 3.40 -6.27
CA ALA A 10 14.17 3.02 -6.49
C ALA A 10 14.37 2.22 -7.79
N THR A 11 13.38 1.40 -8.17
CA THR A 11 13.39 0.67 -9.45
C THR A 11 13.24 1.61 -10.64
N LEU A 12 12.36 2.61 -10.55
CA LEU A 12 12.19 3.63 -11.60
C LEU A 12 13.46 4.48 -11.77
N GLU A 13 14.08 4.90 -10.68
CA GLU A 13 15.36 5.62 -10.71
C GLU A 13 16.46 4.79 -11.38
N ALA A 14 16.58 3.51 -10.99
CA ALA A 14 17.57 2.60 -11.57
C ALA A 14 17.30 2.28 -13.05
N LEU A 15 16.06 2.34 -13.53
CA LEU A 15 15.75 2.22 -14.96
C LEU A 15 16.12 3.47 -15.77
N GLN A 16 16.14 4.64 -15.11
CA GLN A 16 16.47 5.92 -15.73
C GLN A 16 17.97 6.24 -15.71
N ASP A 17 18.78 5.47 -14.98
CA ASP A 17 20.23 5.62 -14.95
C ASP A 17 20.83 5.29 -16.34
N PRO A 18 21.40 6.29 -17.06
CA PRO A 18 21.94 6.08 -18.39
C PRO A 18 23.29 5.35 -18.38
N ASP A 19 24.02 5.38 -17.27
CA ASP A 19 25.35 4.80 -17.13
C ASP A 19 25.27 3.36 -16.63
N LYS A 20 24.28 3.05 -15.79
CA LYS A 20 24.07 1.73 -15.22
C LYS A 20 22.58 1.38 -15.04
N PRO A 21 21.85 1.20 -16.14
CA PRO A 21 20.43 0.87 -16.07
C PRO A 21 20.21 -0.51 -15.42
N MET A 22 19.12 -0.63 -14.66
CA MET A 22 18.65 -1.93 -14.18
C MET A 22 18.29 -2.85 -15.35
N ASP A 23 18.57 -4.15 -15.17
CA ASP A 23 18.07 -5.19 -16.07
C ASP A 23 16.53 -5.16 -16.19
N ILE A 24 16.03 -5.23 -17.42
CA ILE A 24 14.61 -5.08 -17.72
C ILE A 24 13.77 -6.23 -17.16
N ASP A 25 14.29 -7.46 -17.18
CA ASP A 25 13.53 -8.61 -16.68
C ASP A 25 13.47 -8.59 -15.15
N ARG A 26 14.53 -8.13 -14.48
CA ARG A 26 14.47 -7.79 -13.06
C ARG A 26 13.42 -6.70 -12.79
N ALA A 27 13.39 -5.64 -13.57
CA ALA A 27 12.42 -4.56 -13.38
C ALA A 27 10.97 -5.05 -13.55
N LYS A 28 10.71 -5.91 -14.54
CA LYS A 28 9.40 -6.56 -14.71
C LYS A 28 9.03 -7.44 -13.52
N ALA A 29 9.98 -8.22 -12.98
CA ALA A 29 9.72 -9.05 -11.81
C ALA A 29 9.32 -8.22 -10.59
N ILE A 30 9.99 -7.07 -10.38
CA ILE A 30 9.62 -6.13 -9.32
C ILE A 30 8.21 -5.56 -9.56
N ALA A 31 7.90 -5.16 -10.80
CA ALA A 31 6.58 -4.64 -11.14
C ALA A 31 5.46 -5.67 -10.90
N GLU A 32 5.70 -6.94 -11.22
CA GLU A 32 4.73 -8.02 -11.00
C GLU A 32 4.45 -8.25 -9.51
N VAL A 33 5.50 -8.29 -8.67
CA VAL A 33 5.33 -8.39 -7.22
C VAL A 33 4.59 -7.16 -6.68
N GLY A 34 4.91 -5.96 -7.19
CA GLY A 34 4.21 -4.74 -6.83
C GLY A 34 2.72 -4.77 -7.15
N LYS A 35 2.35 -5.34 -8.31
CA LYS A 35 0.96 -5.53 -8.71
C LYS A 35 0.22 -6.47 -7.75
N VAL A 36 0.81 -7.61 -7.38
CA VAL A 36 0.22 -8.57 -6.42
C VAL A 36 -0.07 -7.91 -5.07
N LEU A 37 0.84 -7.06 -4.58
CA LEU A 37 0.65 -6.33 -3.33
C LEU A 37 -0.48 -5.30 -3.43
N VAL A 38 -0.55 -4.55 -4.55
CA VAL A 38 -1.64 -3.60 -4.81
C VAL A 38 -2.99 -4.33 -4.86
N ASP A 39 -3.05 -5.48 -5.53
CA ASP A 39 -4.28 -6.27 -5.61
C ASP A 39 -4.68 -6.83 -4.23
N SER A 40 -3.71 -7.18 -3.37
CA SER A 40 -3.97 -7.57 -1.97
C SER A 40 -4.58 -6.42 -1.15
N ALA A 41 -4.05 -5.19 -1.30
CA ALA A 41 -4.62 -3.99 -0.67
C ALA A 41 -6.05 -3.72 -1.12
N LYS A 42 -6.33 -3.86 -2.42
CA LYS A 42 -7.70 -3.68 -2.95
C LYS A 42 -8.67 -4.67 -2.34
N VAL A 43 -8.27 -5.94 -2.19
CA VAL A 43 -9.10 -6.97 -1.56
C VAL A 43 -9.42 -6.62 -0.11
N GLU A 44 -8.44 -6.10 0.64
CA GLU A 44 -8.69 -5.62 2.01
C GLU A 44 -9.72 -4.47 2.03
N VAL A 45 -9.58 -3.47 1.16
CA VAL A 45 -10.55 -2.37 1.06
C VAL A 45 -11.94 -2.89 0.69
N MET A 46 -12.04 -3.82 -0.25
CA MET A 46 -13.30 -4.47 -0.62
C MET A 46 -13.93 -5.19 0.56
N PHE A 47 -13.14 -5.91 1.36
CA PHE A 47 -13.61 -6.59 2.56
C PHE A 47 -14.13 -5.60 3.61
N ILE A 48 -13.39 -4.53 3.90
CA ILE A 48 -13.82 -3.49 4.84
C ILE A 48 -15.14 -2.86 4.40
N ASN A 49 -15.26 -2.52 3.11
CA ASN A 49 -16.48 -1.93 2.55
C ASN A 49 -17.67 -2.90 2.59
N ALA A 50 -17.45 -4.18 2.32
CA ALA A 50 -18.50 -5.21 2.38
C ALA A 50 -19.02 -5.45 3.81
N MET A 51 -18.28 -5.00 4.82
CA MET A 51 -18.62 -5.10 6.23
C MET A 51 -19.04 -3.75 6.83
N ASP A 52 -19.45 -2.79 5.98
CA ASP A 52 -19.89 -1.44 6.36
C ASP A 52 -18.87 -0.67 7.23
N GLY A 53 -17.59 -0.99 7.13
CA GLY A 53 -16.52 -0.34 7.89
C GLY A 53 -16.45 -0.71 9.38
N ASP A 54 -17.29 -1.64 9.85
CA ASP A 54 -17.30 -2.13 11.25
C ASP A 54 -16.45 -3.40 11.42
N VAL A 55 -15.28 -3.42 10.79
CA VAL A 55 -14.30 -4.48 10.94
C VAL A 55 -12.91 -3.90 11.15
N LYS A 56 -12.11 -4.62 11.94
CA LYS A 56 -10.68 -4.33 12.02
C LYS A 56 -10.06 -4.67 10.66
N SER A 57 -9.22 -3.77 10.14
CA SER A 57 -8.41 -4.09 8.96
C SER A 57 -7.46 -5.24 9.29
N THR A 58 -6.95 -5.89 8.25
CA THR A 58 -5.93 -6.94 8.39
C THR A 58 -4.58 -6.37 8.84
N GLY A 59 -4.44 -5.05 8.89
CA GLY A 59 -3.19 -4.34 9.15
C GLY A 59 -2.33 -4.18 7.88
N PHE A 60 -2.86 -4.53 6.70
CA PHE A 60 -2.13 -4.39 5.44
C PHE A 60 -2.10 -2.92 4.99
N ILE A 61 -3.25 -2.22 5.09
CA ILE A 61 -3.30 -0.76 5.10
C ILE A 61 -3.49 -0.28 6.54
N GLU A 62 -2.45 0.35 7.08
CA GLU A 62 -2.50 1.01 8.39
C GLU A 62 -3.31 2.32 8.27
N SER A 63 -4.37 2.41 9.05
CA SER A 63 -5.21 3.61 9.18
C SER A 63 -5.54 3.78 10.65
N GLU A 64 -4.83 4.69 11.31
CA GLU A 64 -5.31 5.21 12.60
C GLU A 64 -6.45 6.17 12.31
N ARG A 65 -7.66 5.83 12.78
CA ARG A 65 -8.77 6.80 12.78
C ARG A 65 -8.47 7.83 13.86
N ASP A 66 -8.02 9.01 13.46
CA ASP A 66 -7.93 10.18 14.35
C ASP A 66 -9.33 10.79 14.54
N VAL A 67 -10.25 10.03 15.13
CA VAL A 67 -11.57 10.53 15.50
C VAL A 67 -11.52 11.04 16.93
N PRO A 68 -11.81 12.34 17.17
CA PRO A 68 -11.96 12.87 18.51
C PRO A 68 -12.97 12.03 19.30
N PRO A 69 -12.77 11.82 20.61
CA PRO A 69 -13.74 11.09 21.42
C PRO A 69 -15.13 11.69 21.24
N ALA A 70 -16.12 10.83 21.05
CA ALA A 70 -17.52 11.25 20.90
C ALA A 70 -17.86 12.21 22.04
N ARG A 71 -18.26 13.44 21.68
CA ARG A 71 -18.67 14.45 22.67
C ARG A 71 -19.84 13.86 23.45
N THR A 72 -19.58 13.43 24.69
CA THR A 72 -20.62 12.98 25.61
C THR A 72 -21.55 14.17 25.82
N GLY A 73 -22.75 14.08 25.26
CA GLY A 73 -23.75 15.12 25.39
C GLY A 73 -24.14 15.31 26.86
N ILE A 74 -23.87 16.53 27.35
CA ILE A 74 -24.73 17.40 28.17
C ILE A 74 -25.66 16.67 29.16
N GLN A 75 -25.35 16.81 30.45
CA GLN A 75 -26.33 16.74 31.55
C GLN A 75 -27.06 18.09 31.67
#